data_AF-A0A7C5J4B0-F1
#
_entry.id   AF-A0A7C5J4B0-F1
#
_cell.length_a   1.000
_cell.length_b   1.000
_cell.length_c   1.000
_cell.angle_alpha   90.00
_cell.angle_beta   90.00
_cell.angle_gamma   90.00
#
_symmetry.space_group_name_H-M   'P 1'
#
loop_
_entity.id
_entity.type
_entity.pdbx_description
1 polymer ?
#
loop_
_entity_poly.entity_id
_entity_poly.type
_entity_poly.pdbx_seq_one_letter_code
_entity_poly.pdbx_strand_id
1 'polypeptide(L)'
;MQAWLGAFLFTQLVEVPIYALALRGRWAVRVGVAFAASLITHPFVWFGFPYVGRALHSGYWVTVAVAELFAITVEALFLHRLGLRKAWPWATVANVTSASLGLLSRYLIGFP
;
A
#
# COMPACT_ATOMS: atom_id res chain seq x y z
N MET A 1 8.13 -11.37 -12.09
CA MET A 1 8.09 -11.88 -10.69
C MET A 1 9.06 -11.16 -9.76
N GLN A 2 10.37 -11.11 -10.08
CA GLN A 2 11.39 -10.53 -9.18
C GLN A 2 11.17 -9.03 -8.87
N ALA A 3 10.83 -8.21 -9.87
CA ALA A 3 10.57 -6.78 -9.66
C ALA A 3 9.36 -6.52 -8.76
N TRP A 4 8.29 -7.31 -8.90
CA TRP A 4 7.11 -7.21 -8.04
C TRP A 4 7.43 -7.58 -6.59
N LEU A 5 8.18 -8.66 -6.38
CA LEU A 5 8.56 -9.08 -5.03
C LEU A 5 9.41 -8.00 -4.35
N GLY A 6 10.35 -7.39 -5.09
CA GLY A 6 11.15 -6.25 -4.59
C GLY A 6 10.28 -5.05 -4.20
N ALA A 7 9.34 -4.66 -5.07
CA ALA A 7 8.41 -3.57 -4.77
C ALA A 7 7.49 -3.88 -3.59
N PHE A 8 6.97 -5.11 -3.50
CA PHE A 8 6.14 -5.54 -2.38
C PHE A 8 6.93 -5.56 -1.07
N LEU A 9 8.16 -6.06 -1.07
CA LEU A 9 9.02 -6.00 0.11
C LEU A 9 9.31 -4.56 0.53
N PHE A 10 9.53 -3.66 -0.43
CA PHE A 10 9.69 -2.24 -0.15
C PHE A 10 8.44 -1.63 0.48
N THR A 11 7.26 -1.90 -0.08
CA THR A 11 5.97 -1.54 0.52
C THR A 11 5.90 -2.03 1.96
N GLN A 12 6.24 -3.30 2.23
CA GLN A 12 6.22 -3.83 3.60
C GLN A 12 7.19 -3.09 4.52
N LEU A 13 8.40 -2.77 4.04
CA LEU A 13 9.40 -2.05 4.82
C LEU A 13 8.96 -0.64 5.20
N VAL A 14 8.09 0.00 4.41
CA VAL A 14 7.58 1.35 4.66
C VAL A 14 6.27 1.33 5.44
N GLU A 15 5.27 0.57 4.99
CA GLU A 15 3.90 0.62 5.52
C GLU A 15 3.77 -0.13 6.85
N VAL A 16 4.44 -1.27 7.00
CA VAL A 16 4.32 -2.09 8.21
C VAL A 16 4.73 -1.32 9.47
N PRO A 17 5.88 -0.61 9.50
CA PRO A 17 6.23 0.22 10.65
C PRO A 17 5.19 1.30 10.95
N ILE A 18 4.64 1.97 9.93
CA ILE A 18 3.66 3.05 10.10
C ILE A 18 2.38 2.50 10.75
N TYR A 19 1.83 1.42 10.21
CA TYR A 19 0.66 0.77 10.78
C TYR A 19 0.92 0.14 12.13
N ALA A 20 2.08 -0.50 12.30
CA ALA A 20 2.45 -1.07 13.58
C ALA A 20 2.46 0.02 14.65
N LEU A 21 3.08 1.18 14.41
CA LEU A 21 3.09 2.33 15.34
C LEU A 21 1.68 2.83 15.71
N ALA A 22 0.76 2.82 14.75
CA ALA A 22 -0.62 3.27 14.96
C ALA A 22 -1.49 2.26 15.75
N LEU A 23 -1.26 0.96 15.53
CA LEU A 23 -1.99 -0.12 16.17
C LEU A 23 -1.55 -0.33 17.63
N ARG A 24 -2.48 -0.81 18.46
CA ARG A 24 -2.23 -1.16 19.86
C ARG A 24 -2.17 -2.67 20.05
N GLY A 25 -1.55 -3.12 21.15
CA GLY A 25 -1.48 -4.54 21.53
C GLY A 25 -0.10 -5.15 21.31
N ARG A 26 -0.05 -6.49 21.23
CA ARG A 26 1.20 -7.25 21.09
C ARG A 26 1.87 -6.95 19.76
N TRP A 27 3.19 -6.75 19.77
CA TRP A 27 3.98 -6.42 18.58
C TRP A 27 3.74 -7.36 17.39
N ALA A 28 3.77 -8.67 17.63
CA ALA A 28 3.54 -9.67 16.58
C ALA A 28 2.17 -9.53 15.90
N VAL A 29 1.13 -9.20 16.66
CA VAL A 29 -0.22 -8.98 16.11
C VAL A 29 -0.26 -7.69 15.30
N ARG A 30 0.36 -6.61 15.79
CA ARG A 30 0.44 -5.32 15.09
C ARG A 30 1.12 -5.48 13.73
N VAL A 31 2.27 -6.15 13.70
CA VAL A 31 3.02 -6.44 12.47
C VAL A 31 2.23 -7.35 11.53
N GLY A 32 1.61 -8.42 12.06
CA GLY A 32 0.80 -9.34 11.24
C GLY A 32 -0.40 -8.66 10.60
N VAL A 33 -1.11 -7.80 11.34
CA VAL A 33 -2.23 -7.01 10.82
C VAL A 33 -1.75 -5.99 9.78
N ALA A 34 -0.66 -5.28 10.07
CA ALA A 34 -0.09 -4.30 9.16
C ALA A 34 0.34 -4.95 7.83
N PHE A 35 1.02 -6.09 7.89
CA PHE A 35 1.41 -6.87 6.72
C PHE A 35 0.20 -7.36 5.93
N ALA A 36 -0.83 -7.85 6.64
CA ALA A 36 -2.06 -8.34 6.00
C ALA A 36 -2.79 -7.23 5.24
N ALA A 37 -2.76 -5.98 5.72
CA ALA A 37 -3.41 -4.84 5.07
C ALA A 37 -2.87 -4.68 3.64
N SER A 38 -1.56 -4.54 3.48
CA SER A 38 -0.90 -4.39 2.19
C SER A 38 -0.94 -5.68 1.35
N LEU A 39 -0.91 -6.86 1.98
CA LEU A 39 -1.02 -8.15 1.29
C LEU A 39 -2.38 -8.32 0.60
N ILE A 40 -3.45 -7.79 1.18
CA ILE A 40 -4.80 -7.85 0.60
C ILE A 40 -4.92 -6.93 -0.62
N THR A 41 -4.26 -5.78 -0.61
CA THR A 41 -4.45 -4.72 -1.62
C THR A 41 -3.45 -4.77 -2.77
N HIS A 42 -2.17 -4.96 -2.47
CA HIS A 42 -1.09 -4.77 -3.44
C HIS A 42 -1.10 -5.78 -4.60
N PRO A 43 -1.52 -7.05 -4.44
CA PRO A 43 -1.73 -7.92 -5.60
C PRO A 43 -2.71 -7.33 -6.62
N PHE A 44 -3.77 -6.65 -6.18
CA PHE A 44 -4.72 -5.98 -7.09
C PHE A 44 -4.12 -4.71 -7.70
N VAL A 45 -3.37 -3.91 -6.93
CA VAL A 45 -2.65 -2.73 -7.46
C VAL A 45 -1.71 -3.13 -8.60
N TRP A 46 -0.92 -4.17 -8.41
CA TRP A 46 0.11 -4.57 -9.37
C TRP A 46 -0.41 -5.42 -10.53
N PHE A 47 -1.38 -6.31 -10.28
CA PHE A 47 -1.86 -7.25 -11.28
C PHE A 47 -3.28 -6.99 -11.76
N GLY A 48 -4.09 -6.21 -11.04
CA GLY A 48 -5.47 -5.88 -11.42
C GLY A 48 -5.56 -4.54 -12.15
N PHE A 49 -5.07 -3.46 -11.51
CA PHE A 49 -5.22 -2.11 -12.03
C PHE A 49 -4.59 -1.83 -13.41
N PRO A 50 -3.52 -2.50 -13.85
CA PRO A 50 -3.07 -2.37 -15.24
C PRO A 50 -4.13 -2.79 -16.28
N TYR A 51 -5.00 -3.76 -15.95
CA TYR A 51 -6.11 -4.14 -16.82
C TYR A 51 -7.23 -3.10 -16.80
N VAL A 52 -7.52 -2.53 -15.62
CA VAL A 52 -8.48 -1.44 -15.47
C VAL A 52 -8.04 -0.22 -16.29
N GLY A 53 -6.77 0.17 -16.17
CA GLY A 53 -6.20 1.31 -16.90
C GLY A 53 -6.29 1.14 -18.42
N ARG A 54 -5.99 -0.06 -18.92
CA ARG A 54 -6.15 -0.41 -20.34
C ARG A 54 -7.61 -0.39 -20.79
N ALA A 55 -8.52 -1.00 -20.02
CA ALA A 55 -9.94 -1.06 -20.36
C ALA A 55 -10.58 0.34 -20.44
N LEU A 56 -10.14 1.25 -19.57
CA LEU A 56 -10.63 2.63 -19.51
C LEU A 56 -9.84 3.60 -20.41
N HIS A 57 -8.85 3.12 -21.18
CA HIS A 57 -7.94 3.95 -21.98
C HIS A 57 -7.34 5.13 -21.18
N SER A 58 -7.06 4.90 -19.89
CA SER A 58 -6.59 5.94 -18.99
C SER A 58 -5.06 6.05 -18.97
N GLY A 59 -4.55 7.25 -18.71
CA GLY A 59 -3.11 7.47 -18.55
C GLY A 59 -2.54 6.79 -17.32
N TYR A 60 -1.22 6.53 -17.33
CA TYR A 60 -0.49 5.88 -16.23
C TYR A 60 -0.78 6.52 -14.87
N TRP A 61 -0.65 7.84 -14.77
CA TRP A 61 -0.87 8.58 -13.51
C TRP A 61 -2.31 8.50 -13.00
N VAL A 62 -3.29 8.47 -13.89
CA VAL A 62 -4.70 8.28 -13.51
C VAL A 62 -4.89 6.87 -12.96
N THR A 63 -4.32 5.86 -13.63
CA THR A 63 -4.39 4.46 -13.16
C THR A 63 -3.74 4.31 -11.78
N VAL A 64 -2.57 4.90 -11.56
CA VAL A 64 -1.87 4.89 -10.27
C VAL A 64 -2.73 5.57 -9.20
N ALA A 65 -3.24 6.77 -9.45
CA ALA A 65 -4.07 7.50 -8.48
C ALA A 65 -5.32 6.71 -8.04
N VAL A 66 -5.98 6.03 -8.99
CA VAL A 66 -7.15 5.19 -8.67
C VAL A 66 -6.73 3.93 -7.89
N ALA A 67 -5.59 3.31 -8.25
CA ALA A 67 -5.07 2.14 -7.53
C ALA A 67 -4.68 2.47 -6.08
N GLU A 68 -4.01 3.61 -5.86
CA GLU A 68 -3.67 4.12 -4.53
C GLU A 68 -4.93 4.44 -3.72
N LEU A 69 -5.93 5.08 -4.33
CA LEU A 69 -7.21 5.36 -3.66
C LEU A 69 -7.93 4.07 -3.25
N PHE A 70 -7.86 3.03 -4.08
CA PHE A 70 -8.36 1.70 -3.75
C PHE A 70 -7.61 1.11 -2.55
N ALA A 71 -6.27 1.13 -2.57
CA ALA A 71 -5.45 0.58 -1.48
C ALA A 71 -5.75 1.29 -0.15
N ILE A 72 -5.72 2.63 -0.14
CA ILE A 72 -6.07 3.46 1.02
C ILE A 72 -7.47 3.11 1.55
N THR A 73 -8.45 2.97 0.66
CA THR A 73 -9.84 2.69 1.06
C THR A 73 -9.96 1.32 1.70
N VAL A 74 -9.43 0.28 1.06
CA VAL A 74 -9.54 -1.10 1.54
C VAL A 74 -8.74 -1.29 2.83
N GLU A 75 -7.52 -0.74 2.91
CA GLU A 75 -6.69 -0.80 4.11
C GLU A 75 -7.31 -0.02 5.26
N ALA A 76 -7.83 1.19 5.02
CA ALA A 76 -8.52 1.97 6.04
C ALA A 76 -9.73 1.20 6.59
N LEU A 77 -10.53 0.58 5.73
CA LEU A 77 -11.69 -0.22 6.15
C LEU A 77 -11.24 -1.46 6.94
N PHE A 78 -10.24 -2.19 6.45
CA PHE A 78 -9.69 -3.36 7.12
C PHE A 78 -9.15 -3.01 8.52
N LEU A 79 -8.31 -1.98 8.63
CA LEU A 79 -7.74 -1.51 9.88
C LEU A 79 -8.81 -0.95 10.83
N HIS A 80 -9.81 -0.24 10.29
CA HIS A 80 -10.93 0.26 11.09
C HIS A 80 -11.73 -0.87 11.72
N ARG A 81 -12.01 -1.94 10.96
CA ARG A 81 -12.70 -3.14 11.47
C ARG A 81 -11.89 -3.86 12.56
N LEU A 82 -10.57 -3.72 12.56
CA LEU A 82 -9.67 -4.22 13.60
C LEU A 82 -9.44 -3.24 14.75
N GLY A 83 -10.20 -2.15 14.82
CA GLY A 83 -10.22 -1.22 15.93
C GLY A 83 -9.23 -0.06 15.83
N LEU A 84 -8.56 0.14 14.69
CA LEU A 84 -7.72 1.32 14.49
C LEU A 84 -8.59 2.59 14.44
N ARG A 85 -8.38 3.49 15.40
CA ARG A 85 -8.99 4.83 15.38
C ARG A 85 -8.29 5.68 14.33
N LYS A 86 -9.06 6.51 13.61
CA LYS A 86 -8.55 7.35 12.52
C LYS A 86 -7.81 6.53 11.44
N ALA A 87 -8.36 5.37 11.07
CA ALA A 87 -7.76 4.47 10.09
C ALA A 87 -7.50 5.15 8.74
N TRP A 88 -8.40 6.01 8.28
CA TRP A 88 -8.26 6.76 7.03
C TRP A 88 -6.98 7.62 6.97
N PRO A 89 -6.74 8.56 7.91
CA PRO A 89 -5.47 9.28 7.97
C PRO A 89 -4.23 8.38 8.00
N TRP A 90 -4.25 7.30 8.78
CA TRP A 90 -3.11 6.38 8.85
C TRP A 90 -2.87 5.64 7.53
N ALA A 91 -3.93 5.16 6.87
CA ALA A 91 -3.84 4.52 5.57
C ALA A 91 -3.32 5.48 4.50
N THR A 92 -3.81 6.71 4.47
CA THR A 92 -3.31 7.75 3.57
C THR A 92 -1.84 8.04 3.82
N VAL A 93 -1.41 8.24 5.07
CA VAL A 93 -0.01 8.51 5.39
C VAL A 93 0.88 7.35 4.96
N ALA A 94 0.49 6.12 5.24
CA ALA A 94 1.26 4.93 4.87
C ALA A 94 1.42 4.80 3.35
N ASN A 95 0.31 4.80 2.61
CA ASN A 95 0.31 4.62 1.16
C ASN A 95 1.01 5.79 0.44
N VAL A 96 0.72 7.05 0.82
CA VAL A 96 1.39 8.21 0.22
C VAL A 96 2.90 8.18 0.48
N THR A 97 3.33 7.80 1.68
CA THR A 97 4.76 7.66 2.00
C THR A 97 5.38 6.54 1.17
N SER A 98 4.73 5.38 1.11
CA SER A 98 5.15 4.21 0.34
C SER A 98 5.29 4.52 -1.16
N ALA A 99 4.25 5.09 -1.78
CA ALA A 99 4.26 5.49 -3.18
C ALA A 99 5.32 6.56 -3.48
N SER A 100 5.42 7.59 -2.63
CA SER A 100 6.39 8.68 -2.83
C SER A 100 7.82 8.17 -2.72
N LEU A 101 8.13 7.37 -1.70
CA LEU A 101 9.45 6.78 -1.52
C LEU A 101 9.76 5.76 -2.63
N GLY A 102 8.78 4.99 -3.08
CA GLY A 102 8.92 4.05 -4.19
C GLY A 102 9.27 4.78 -5.49
N LEU A 103 8.51 5.82 -5.85
CA LEU A 103 8.78 6.65 -7.02
C LEU A 103 10.14 7.35 -6.94
N LEU A 104 10.50 7.89 -5.77
CA LEU A 104 11.79 8.53 -5.55
C LEU A 104 12.94 7.53 -5.67
N SER A 105 12.82 6.35 -5.06
CA SER A 105 13.82 5.30 -5.12
C SER A 105 13.99 4.78 -6.55
N ARG A 106 12.88 4.58 -7.28
CA ARG A 106 12.88 4.26 -8.71
C ARG A 106 13.63 5.30 -9.53
N TYR A 107 13.42 6.58 -9.25
CA TYR A 107 14.08 7.68 -9.95
C TYR A 107 15.58 7.74 -9.66
N LEU A 108 15.99 7.52 -8.40
CA LEU A 108 17.39 7.66 -7.97
C LEU A 108 18.26 6.45 -8.30
N ILE A 109 17.74 5.24 -8.09
CA ILE A 109 18.52 4.00 -8.16
C ILE A 109 17.90 2.91 -9.05
N GLY A 110 16.78 3.20 -9.73
CA GLY A 110 16.11 2.26 -10.64
C GLY A 110 15.36 1.12 -9.95
N PHE A 111 15.26 1.15 -8.62
CA PHE A 111 14.66 0.13 -7.76
C PHE A 111 14.06 0.79 -6.51
N PRO A 112 12.94 0.31 -5.95
CA PRO A 112 12.01 -0.67 -6.53
C PRO A 112 11.32 -0.11 -7.77
#